data_AF-A0A096AEN7-F1
#
_entry.id   AF-A0A096AEN7-F1
#
_cell.length_a   1.000
_cell.length_b   1.000
_cell.length_c   1.000
_cell.angle_alpha   90.00
_cell.angle_beta   90.00
_cell.angle_gamma   90.00
#
_symmetry.space_group_name_H-M   'P 1'
#
loop_
_entity.id
_entity.type
_entity.pdbx_description
1 polymer ?
#
loop_
_entity_poly.entity_id
_entity_poly.type
_entity_poly.pdbx_seq_one_letter_code
_entity_poly.pdbx_strand_id
1 'polypeptide(L)' 'MVVIETKGEHLKNDDSNRKIRLGRAWANMSGNGYRYYMVFEDGVTPPDGAVTLSELVRILEKL' A
#
# COMPACT_ATOMS: atom_id res chain seq x y z
N MET A 1 -10.58 8.82 -4.77
CA MET A 1 -9.53 9.36 -3.88
C MET A 1 -8.53 8.27 -3.60
N VAL A 2 -7.23 8.55 -3.74
CA VAL A 2 -6.16 7.58 -3.51
C VAL A 2 -5.34 8.06 -2.33
N VAL A 3 -5.06 7.16 -1.38
CA VAL A 3 -4.19 7.43 -0.24
C VAL A 3 -2.98 6.52 -0.30
N ILE A 4 -1.81 7.14 -0.18
CA ILE A 4 -0.51 6.50 -0.35
C ILE A 4 0.29 6.73 0.92
N GLU A 5 0.80 5.66 1.51
CA GLU A 5 1.72 5.70 2.64
C GLU A 5 3.08 5.12 2.19
N THR A 6 4.14 5.93 2.17
CA THR A 6 5.46 5.50 1.73
C THR A 6 6.31 4.97 2.88
N LYS A 7 7.14 3.94 2.61
CA LYS A 7 8.02 3.28 3.57
C LYS A 7 9.41 3.03 2.96
N GLY A 8 10.46 3.25 3.75
CA GLY A 8 11.83 2.85 3.41
C GLY A 8 12.16 1.42 3.85
N GLU A 9 13.31 0.89 3.39
CA GLU A 9 13.74 -0.51 3.61
C GLU A 9 13.66 -1.00 5.05
N HIS A 10 14.01 -0.14 6.01
CA HIS A 10 14.09 -0.50 7.44
C HIS A 10 12.73 -0.66 8.15
N LEU A 11 11.60 -0.49 7.46
CA LEU A 11 10.26 -0.49 8.07
C LEU A 11 9.46 -1.80 7.87
N LYS A 12 10.13 -2.90 7.50
CA LYS A 12 9.53 -4.24 7.51
C LYS A 12 9.46 -4.76 8.95
N ASN A 13 8.36 -4.49 9.65
CA ASN A 13 8.08 -5.08 10.95
C ASN A 13 6.60 -5.46 11.07
N ASP A 14 6.23 -6.23 12.10
CA ASP A 14 4.86 -6.68 12.33
C ASP A 14 3.84 -5.52 12.45
N ASP A 15 4.30 -4.32 12.80
CA ASP A 15 3.46 -3.11 12.85
C ASP A 15 2.97 -2.70 11.44
N SER A 16 3.81 -2.88 10.42
CA SER A 16 3.42 -2.65 9.01
C SER A 16 2.29 -3.57 8.57
N ASN A 17 2.33 -4.86 8.94
CA ASN A 17 1.27 -5.82 8.61
C ASN A 17 -0.08 -5.43 9.24
N ARG A 18 -0.07 -4.96 10.50
CA ARG A 18 -1.27 -4.51 11.19
C ARG A 18 -1.88 -3.27 10.52
N LYS A 19 -1.05 -2.31 10.13
CA LYS A 19 -1.48 -1.08 9.44
C LYS A 19 -2.03 -1.35 8.04
N ILE A 20 -1.39 -2.22 7.26
CA ILE A 20 -1.88 -2.63 5.93
C ILE A 20 -3.29 -3.22 6.04
N ARG A 21 -3.50 -4.14 6.98
CA ARG A 21 -4.81 -4.75 7.21
C ARG A 21 -5.88 -3.72 7.58
N LEU A 22 -5.55 -2.79 8.46
CA LEU A 22 -6.49 -1.75 8.89
C LEU A 22 -6.84 -0.80 7.73
N GLY A 23 -5.84 -0.30 7.00
CA GLY A 23 -6.04 0.59 5.85
C GLY A 23 -6.89 -0.05 4.75
N ARG A 24 -6.68 -1.34 4.49
CA ARG A 24 -7.51 -2.12 3.55
C ARG A 24 -8.95 -2.30 4.04
N ALA A 25 -9.15 -2.60 5.32
CA ALA A 25 -10.49 -2.71 5.87
C ALA A 25 -11.27 -1.40 5.74
N TRP A 26 -10.64 -0.26 6.02
CA TRP A 26 -11.24 1.06 5.84
C TRP A 26 -11.54 1.37 4.38
N ALA A 27 -10.64 1.05 3.46
CA ALA A 27 -10.86 1.23 2.03
C ALA A 27 -12.06 0.40 1.53
N ASN A 28 -12.14 -0.87 1.94
CA ASN A 28 -13.25 -1.74 1.58
C ASN A 28 -14.59 -1.23 2.11
N MET A 29 -14.61 -0.71 3.34
CA MET A 29 -15.82 -0.13 3.94
C MET A 29 -16.24 1.19 3.28
N SER A 30 -15.29 1.95 2.72
CA SER A 30 -15.53 3.23 2.06
C SER A 30 -16.08 3.10 0.63
N GLY A 31 -16.22 1.86 0.14
CA GLY A 31 -16.65 1.58 -1.23
C GLY A 31 -15.61 1.99 -2.30
N ASN A 32 -16.03 1.97 -3.56
CA ASN A 32 -15.12 2.13 -4.70
C ASN A 32 -14.50 3.53 -4.86
N GLY A 33 -14.93 4.50 -4.04
CA GLY A 33 -14.42 5.87 -4.07
C GLY A 33 -13.04 6.04 -3.43
N TYR A 34 -12.57 5.03 -2.69
CA TYR A 34 -11.33 5.12 -1.92
C TYR A 34 -10.42 3.91 -2.16
N ARG A 35 -9.14 4.17 -2.43
CA ARG A 35 -8.10 3.13 -2.57
C ARG A 35 -6.92 3.47 -1.66
N TYR A 36 -6.43 2.48 -0.93
CA TYR A 36 -5.28 2.59 -0.04
C TYR A 36 -4.12 1.74 -0.53
N TYR A 37 -2.92 2.33 -0.59
CA TYR A 37 -1.69 1.64 -0.92
C TYR A 37 -0.61 1.98 0.11
N MET A 38 0.00 0.95 0.69
CA MET A 38 1.29 1.09 1.35
C MET A 38 2.37 0.79 0.32
N VAL A 39 3.32 1.71 0.17
CA VAL A 39 4.29 1.72 -0.93
C VAL A 39 5.69 1.67 -0.38
N PHE A 40 6.46 0.68 -0.81
CA PHE A 40 7.88 0.54 -0.48
C PHE A 40 8.76 0.98 -1.66
N GLU A 41 10.02 1.28 -1.36
CA GLU A 41 11.03 1.52 -2.41
C GLU A 41 11.19 0.29 -3.32
N ASP A 42 11.61 0.54 -4.56
CA ASP A 42 11.94 -0.55 -5.48
C ASP A 42 13.21 -1.28 -5.02
N GLY A 43 13.28 -2.59 -5.30
CA GLY A 43 14.35 -3.47 -4.78
C GLY A 43 14.02 -4.10 -3.42
N VAL A 44 12.93 -3.67 -2.80
CA VAL A 44 12.43 -4.21 -1.53
C VAL A 44 11.32 -5.22 -1.82
N THR A 45 11.40 -6.45 -1.28
CA THR A 45 10.23 -7.36 -1.28
C THR A 45 9.17 -6.80 -0.31
N PRO A 46 8.02 -6.28 -0.78
CA PRO A 46 7.03 -5.70 0.11
C PRO A 46 6.31 -6.80 0.90
N PRO A 47 5.83 -6.51 2.12
CA PRO A 47 4.95 -7.41 2.84
C PRO A 47 3.62 -7.60 2.11
N ASP A 48 2.92 -8.69 2.44
CA ASP A 48 1.65 -9.03 1.80
C ASP A 48 0.66 -7.87 1.83
N GLY A 49 0.36 -7.38 0.63
CA GLY A 49 -0.63 -6.36 0.42
C GLY A 49 -0.14 -4.92 0.41
N ALA A 50 1.16 -4.71 0.54
CA ALA A 50 1.85 -3.52 0.06
C ALA A 50 2.34 -3.73 -1.39
N VAL A 51 2.79 -2.65 -2.02
CA VAL A 51 3.35 -2.65 -3.39
C VAL A 51 4.65 -1.85 -3.41
N THR A 52 5.46 -2.01 -4.44
CA THR A 52 6.58 -1.09 -4.68
C THR A 52 6.12 0.17 -5.42
N LEU A 53 6.98 1.19 -5.49
CA LEU A 53 6.71 2.41 -6.23
C LEU A 53 6.42 2.13 -7.70
N SER A 54 7.25 1.31 -8.35
CA SER A 54 7.04 0.92 -9.75
C SER A 54 5.72 0.17 -9.96
N GLU A 55 5.32 -0.68 -9.02
CA GLU A 55 4.03 -1.37 -9.09
C GLU A 55 2.85 -0.43 -8.93
N LEU A 56 2.93 0.53 -7.99
CA LEU A 56 1.90 1.53 -7.80
C LEU A 56 1.68 2.35 -9.08
N VAL A 57 2.75 2.83 -9.73
CA VAL A 57 2.64 3.60 -10.97
C VAL A 57 1.86 2.81 -12.03
N ARG A 58 2.20 1.53 -12.24
CA ARG A 58 1.50 0.65 -13.19
C ARG A 58 0.03 0.42 -12.84
N ILE A 59 -0.31 0.42 -11.56
CA ILE A 59 -1.71 0.31 -11.11
C ILE A 59 -2.45 1.60 -11.45
N LEU A 60 -1.87 2.76 -11.13
CA LEU A 60 -2.49 4.06 -11.37
C LEU A 60 -2.68 4.36 -12.87
N GLU A 61 -1.78 3.89 -13.73
CA GLU A 61 -1.92 3.99 -15.20
C GLU A 61 -3.12 3.21 -15.75
N LYS A 62 -3.62 2.21 -15.01
CA LYS A 62 -4.73 1.33 -15.41
C LYS A 62 -6.06 1.67 -14.73
N LEU A 63 -6.07 2.70 -13.88
CA LEU A 63 -7.26 3.17 -13.16
C LEU A 63 -8.05 4.21 -13.96
#